data_AF-A0A6P2C2R2-F1
#
_entry.id   AF-A0A6P2C2R2-F1
#
_cell.length_a   1.000
_cell.length_b   1.000
_cell.length_c   1.000
_cell.angle_alpha   90.00
_cell.angle_beta   90.00
_cell.angle_gamma   90.00
#
_symmetry.space_group_name_H-M   'P 1'
#
loop_
_entity.id
_entity.type
_entity.pdbx_description
1 polymer ?
#
loop_
_entity_poly.entity_id
_entity_poly.type
_entity_poly.pdbx_seq_one_letter_code
_entity_poly.pdbx_strand_id
1 'polypeptide(L)'
;MVVSAGPGGARKVHAYGYCAPVPCSWGTVAGTTFTANLRSLTAGTAFLAPYKFSSSKRLLYGTINTAGTKLTVQTWTEFIDHSGRSNYATKETLVPLR
;
A
#
# COMPACT_ATOMS: atom_id res chain seq x y z
N MET A 1 0.60 3.16 8.23
CA MET A 1 1.36 2.48 7.15
C MET A 1 2.79 2.96 7.19
N VAL A 2 3.76 2.08 6.92
CA VAL A 2 5.19 2.41 6.84
C VAL A 2 5.70 1.94 5.49
N VAL A 3 6.42 2.81 4.78
CA VAL A 3 7.08 2.48 3.50
C VAL A 3 8.57 2.67 3.70
N SER A 4 9.35 1.61 3.54
CA SER A 4 10.80 1.65 3.72
C SER A 4 11.53 1.18 2.47
N ALA A 5 12.79 1.61 2.32
CA ALA A 5 13.64 1.14 1.23
C ALA A 5 14.06 -0.32 1.45
N GLY A 6 14.06 -1.10 0.38
CA GLY A 6 14.65 -2.43 0.30
C GLY A 6 15.84 -2.46 -0.68
N PRO A 7 16.56 -3.59 -0.75
CA PRO A 7 17.64 -3.79 -1.70
C PRO A 7 17.17 -3.56 -3.15
N GLY A 8 18.06 -3.03 -4.01
CA GLY A 8 17.78 -2.86 -5.43
C GLY A 8 16.67 -1.85 -5.78
N GLY A 9 16.32 -0.95 -4.86
CA GLY A 9 15.30 0.08 -5.10
C GLY A 9 13.86 -0.37 -4.84
N ALA A 10 13.63 -1.63 -4.49
CA ALA A 10 12.32 -2.11 -4.06
C ALA A 10 11.85 -1.36 -2.81
N ARG A 11 10.53 -1.21 -2.63
CA ARG A 11 9.95 -0.66 -1.39
C ARG A 11 9.36 -1.79 -0.58
N LYS A 12 9.66 -1.84 0.71
CA LYS A 12 8.92 -2.69 1.66
C LYS A 12 7.75 -1.88 2.17
N VAL A 13 6.56 -2.45 2.06
CA VAL A 13 5.32 -1.81 2.47
C VAL A 13 4.77 -2.57 3.65
N HIS A 14 4.67 -1.92 4.81
CA HIS A 14 4.03 -2.45 6.00
C HIS A 14 2.71 -1.72 6.24
N ALA A 15 1.61 -2.43 6.09
CA ALA A 15 0.27 -1.87 6.22
C ALA A 15 -0.38 -2.24 7.56
N TYR A 16 -1.28 -1.38 8.00
CA TYR A 16 -2.15 -1.61 9.16
C TYR A 16 -3.58 -1.38 8.69
N GLY A 17 -4.51 -2.10 9.29
CA GLY A 17 -5.92 -1.83 9.10
C GLY A 17 -6.78 -2.81 9.88
N TYR A 18 -8.08 -2.79 9.62
CA TYR A 18 -9.01 -3.56 10.44
C TYR A 18 -8.91 -5.06 10.18
N CYS A 19 -8.72 -5.84 11.25
CA CYS A 19 -8.67 -7.31 11.22
C CYS A 19 -9.85 -7.97 11.95
N ALA A 20 -10.74 -7.14 12.53
CA ALA A 20 -11.89 -7.49 13.37
C ALA A 20 -11.54 -8.28 14.65
N PRO A 21 -11.95 -7.81 15.85
CA PRO A 21 -12.64 -6.55 16.15
C PRO A 21 -11.69 -5.34 16.27
N VAL A 22 -10.38 -5.52 16.11
CA VAL A 22 -9.37 -4.47 16.31
C VAL A 22 -8.56 -4.19 15.04
N PRO A 23 -8.01 -2.98 14.89
CA PRO A 23 -6.93 -2.74 13.94
C PRO A 23 -5.75 -3.68 14.23
N CYS A 24 -5.17 -4.26 13.20
CA CYS A 24 -3.96 -5.07 13.32
C CYS A 24 -2.97 -4.78 12.19
N SER A 25 -1.74 -5.23 12.36
CA SER A 25 -0.74 -5.23 11.29
C SER A 25 -1.13 -6.25 10.22
N TRP A 26 -1.11 -5.83 8.96
CA TRP A 26 -1.26 -6.74 7.83
C TRP A 26 0.06 -7.41 7.43
N GLY A 27 1.16 -7.04 8.10
CA GLY A 27 2.51 -7.48 7.77
C GLY A 27 3.20 -6.62 6.72
N THR A 28 4.35 -7.11 6.26
CA THR A 28 5.19 -6.45 5.27
C THR A 28 5.17 -7.24 3.96
N VAL A 29 4.98 -6.55 2.85
CA VAL A 29 5.12 -7.11 1.50
C VAL A 29 6.18 -6.34 0.71
N ALA A 30 6.81 -7.00 -0.26
CA ALA A 30 7.60 -6.32 -1.28
C ALA A 30 6.63 -5.59 -2.22
N GLY A 31 6.82 -4.29 -2.36
CA GLY A 31 6.10 -3.45 -3.31
C GLY A 31 6.91 -3.26 -4.59
N THR A 32 6.22 -3.31 -5.73
CA THR A 32 6.78 -2.90 -7.02
C THR A 32 6.78 -1.38 -7.07
N THR A 33 7.94 -0.79 -7.33
CA THR A 33 8.10 0.67 -7.40
C THR A 33 8.04 1.19 -8.82
N PHE A 34 7.44 2.36 -8.98
CA PHE A 34 7.30 3.05 -10.26
C PHE A 34 7.90 4.45 -10.14
N THR A 35 8.74 4.81 -11.11
CA THR A 35 9.31 6.14 -11.22
C THR A 35 8.36 7.07 -11.98
N ALA A 36 8.58 8.38 -11.86
CA ALA A 36 7.75 9.38 -12.55
C ALA A 36 7.93 9.35 -14.08
N ASN A 37 9.09 8.91 -14.56
CA ASN A 37 9.40 8.80 -15.98
C ASN A 37 10.62 7.87 -16.21
N LEU A 38 10.84 7.49 -17.47
CA LEU A 38 11.91 6.59 -17.91
C LEU A 38 13.34 7.07 -17.59
N ARG A 39 13.53 8.38 -17.34
CA ARG A 39 14.86 8.99 -17.07
C ARG A 39 15.13 9.22 -15.59
N SER A 40 14.16 8.91 -14.72
CA SER A 40 14.26 9.15 -13.30
C SER A 40 15.26 8.19 -12.65
N LEU A 41 16.38 8.73 -12.19
CA LEU A 41 17.43 7.99 -11.47
C LEU A 41 17.13 7.84 -9.97
N THR A 42 16.06 8.47 -9.48
CA THR A 42 15.64 8.41 -8.07
C THR A 42 14.64 7.29 -7.82
N ALA A 43 14.61 6.81 -6.57
CA ALA A 43 13.69 5.77 -6.15
C ALA A 43 12.22 6.19 -6.39
N GLY A 44 11.43 5.27 -6.94
CA GLY A 44 10.05 5.53 -7.36
C GLY A 44 9.18 6.18 -6.27
N THR A 45 8.41 7.19 -6.67
CA THR A 45 7.45 7.89 -5.81
C THR A 45 6.11 7.16 -5.74
N ALA A 46 5.90 6.15 -6.59
CA ALA A 46 4.71 5.32 -6.59
C ALA A 46 5.04 3.85 -6.33
N PHE A 47 4.10 3.11 -5.77
CA PHE A 47 4.25 1.66 -5.58
C PHE A 47 2.92 0.92 -5.71
N LEU A 48 3.02 -0.36 -6.07
CA LEU A 48 1.95 -1.36 -5.92
C LEU A 48 2.36 -2.40 -4.89
N ALA A 49 1.47 -2.68 -3.93
CA ALA A 49 1.70 -3.64 -2.86
C ALA A 49 0.49 -4.58 -2.72
N PRO A 50 0.60 -5.84 -3.21
CA PRO A 50 -0.46 -6.82 -3.07
C PRO A 50 -0.42 -7.50 -1.70
N TYR A 51 -1.58 -7.65 -1.07
CA TYR A 51 -1.81 -8.43 0.13
C TYR A 51 -2.83 -9.52 -0.15
N LYS A 52 -2.60 -10.72 0.39
CA LYS A 52 -3.53 -11.84 0.33
C LYS A 52 -3.87 -12.29 1.75
N PHE A 53 -5.15 -12.29 2.07
CA PHE A 53 -5.72 -12.82 3.30
C PHE A 53 -6.55 -14.06 2.97
N SER A 54 -7.02 -14.78 4.00
CA SER A 54 -7.90 -15.94 3.81
C SER A 54 -9.20 -15.58 3.09
N SER A 55 -9.76 -14.40 3.39
CA SER A 55 -11.09 -14.01 2.89
C SER A 55 -11.07 -12.90 1.84
N SER A 56 -9.92 -12.27 1.59
CA SER A 56 -9.82 -11.16 0.64
C SER A 56 -8.42 -11.01 0.04
N LYS A 57 -8.36 -10.40 -1.14
CA LYS A 57 -7.14 -9.82 -1.70
C LYS A 57 -7.23 -8.31 -1.62
N ARG A 58 -6.11 -7.65 -1.36
CA ARG A 58 -6.02 -6.19 -1.35
C ARG A 58 -4.86 -5.74 -2.22
N LEU A 59 -5.10 -4.76 -3.08
CA LEU A 59 -4.05 -4.10 -3.83
C LEU A 59 -3.93 -2.66 -3.34
N LEU A 60 -2.75 -2.27 -2.88
CA LEU A 60 -2.47 -0.91 -2.48
C LEU A 60 -1.68 -0.23 -3.59
N TYR A 61 -2.19 0.87 -4.12
CA TYR A 61 -1.45 1.82 -4.94
C TYR A 61 -1.13 3.05 -4.09
N GLY A 62 0.15 3.25 -3.79
CA GLY A 62 0.60 4.39 -3.00
C GLY A 62 1.41 5.38 -3.83
N THR A 63 1.24 6.67 -3.55
CA THR A 63 2.07 7.75 -4.09
C THR A 63 2.59 8.65 -2.97
N ILE A 64 3.87 8.97 -3.02
CA ILE A 64 4.56 9.88 -2.10
C ILE A 64 4.76 11.20 -2.83
N ASN A 65 4.39 12.32 -2.22
CA ASN A 65 4.64 13.65 -2.79
C ASN A 65 6.15 13.93 -2.87
N THR A 66 6.54 14.92 -3.67
CA THR A 66 7.95 15.30 -3.87
C THR A 66 8.68 15.63 -2.57
N ALA A 67 7.98 16.18 -1.58
CA ALA A 67 8.55 16.52 -0.27
C ALA A 67 8.73 15.31 0.67
N GLY A 68 8.22 14.12 0.33
CA GLY A 68 8.28 12.94 1.19
C GLY A 68 7.38 13.00 2.44
N THR A 69 6.53 14.02 2.55
CA THR A 69 5.71 14.33 3.74
C THR A 69 4.26 13.91 3.64
N LYS A 70 3.82 13.42 2.47
CA LYS A 70 2.45 12.98 2.23
C LYS A 70 2.44 11.69 1.44
N LEU A 71 1.79 10.67 1.99
CA LEU A 71 1.54 9.40 1.34
C LEU A 71 0.03 9.30 1.04
N THR A 72 -0.32 9.23 -0.24
CA THR A 72 -1.69 8.94 -0.67
C THR A 72 -1.78 7.46 -1.04
N VAL A 73 -2.78 6.75 -0.54
CA VAL A 73 -2.95 5.31 -0.77
C VAL A 73 -4.35 5.06 -1.27
N GLN A 74 -4.47 4.39 -2.41
CA GLN A 74 -5.71 3.80 -2.87
C GLN A 74 -5.65 2.29 -2.62
N THR A 75 -6.65 1.76 -1.93
CA THR A 75 -6.75 0.34 -1.59
C THR A 75 -7.96 -0.24 -2.30
N TRP A 76 -7.77 -1.22 -3.17
CA TRP A 76 -8.86 -2.03 -3.71
C TRP A 76 -8.94 -3.34 -2.92
N THR A 77 -10.14 -3.70 -2.47
CA THR A 77 -10.42 -4.95 -1.76
C THR A 77 -11.34 -5.83 -2.59
N GLU A 78 -10.86 -7.04 -2.89
CA GLU A 78 -11.63 -8.12 -3.50
C GLU A 78 -11.95 -9.17 -2.43
N PHE A 79 -13.22 -9.48 -2.20
CA PHE A 79 -13.61 -10.59 -1.32
C PHE A 79 -13.58 -11.90 -2.11
N ILE A 80 -12.90 -12.91 -1.55
CA ILE A 80 -12.67 -14.21 -2.20
C ILE A 80 -13.22 -15.38 -1.37
N ASP A 81 -13.97 -15.08 -0.32
CA ASP A 81 -14.58 -16.05 0.60
C ASP A 81 -16.02 -16.43 0.24
N HIS A 82 -16.50 -16.04 -0.95
CA HIS A 82 -17.87 -16.30 -1.42
C HIS A 82 -18.98 -15.77 -0.49
N SER A 83 -18.67 -14.78 0.36
CA SER A 83 -19.63 -14.20 1.32
C SER A 83 -20.75 -13.35 0.68
N GLY A 84 -20.70 -13.12 -0.64
CA GLY A 84 -21.64 -12.22 -1.34
C GLY A 84 -21.37 -10.72 -1.12
N ARG A 85 -20.35 -10.36 -0.34
CA ARG A 85 -19.95 -8.97 -0.13
C ARG A 85 -19.42 -8.34 -1.41
N SER A 86 -19.81 -7.09 -1.67
CA SER A 86 -19.30 -6.32 -2.80
C SER A 86 -17.85 -5.89 -2.59
N ASN A 87 -17.05 -6.00 -3.64
CA ASN A 87 -15.71 -5.42 -3.69
C ASN A 87 -15.81 -3.90 -3.54
N TYR A 88 -14.81 -3.30 -2.89
CA TYR A 88 -14.80 -1.86 -2.63
C TYR A 88 -13.39 -1.28 -2.74
N ALA A 89 -13.32 0.04 -2.89
CA ALA A 89 -12.07 0.77 -2.87
C ALA A 89 -12.13 1.92 -1.86
N THR A 90 -11.03 2.17 -1.18
CA THR A 90 -10.85 3.32 -0.30
C THR A 90 -9.65 4.14 -0.73
N LYS A 91 -9.65 5.43 -0.39
CA LYS A 91 -8.52 6.33 -0.62
C LYS A 91 -8.23 7.10 0.65
N GLU A 92 -6.97 7.06 1.08
CA GLU A 92 -6.51 7.70 2.30
C GLU A 92 -5.30 8.57 2.01
N THR A 93 -5.11 9.61 2.83
CA THR A 93 -3.92 10.45 2.83
C THR A 93 -3.32 10.43 4.22
N LEU A 94 -2.06 10.02 4.31
CA LEU A 94 -1.29 9.96 5.53
C LEU A 94 -0.24 11.07 5.52
N VAL A 95 -0.12 11.74 6.66
CA VAL A 95 0.93 12.72 6.96
C VAL A 95 1.66 12.28 8.23
N PRO A 96 2.96 12.60 8.39
CA PRO A 96 3.68 12.35 9.63
C PRO A 96 2.94 12.97 10.82
N LEU A 97 2.87 12.20 11.93
CA LEU A 97 2.48 12.78 13.21
C LEU A 97 3.60 13.74 13.65
N ARG A 98 3.21 14.92 14.13
CA ARG A 98 4.14 15.92 14.68
C ARG A 98 4.61 15.49 16.06
#